data_AF-A0AAU7C938-F1
#
_entry.id   AF-A0AAU7C938-F1
#
_cell.length_a   1.000
_cell.length_b   1.000
_cell.length_c   1.000
_cell.angle_alpha   90.00
_cell.angle_beta   90.00
_cell.angle_gamma   90.00
#
_symmetry.space_group_name_H-M   'P 1'
#
loop_
_entity.id
_entity.type
_entity.pdbx_description
1 polymer ?
#
loop_
_entity_poly.entity_id
_entity_poly.type
_entity_poly.pdbx_seq_one_letter_code
_entity_poly.pdbx_strand_id
1 'polypeptide(L)'
;MADKPTEHGFPTDLWTGPRLAHMIRQEFSIELNPMYLTVWLRRRGFTPQRPRRIPRERDPEAIAAWLASDWPRIKKKPGGSTPISP
;
A
#
# COMPACT_ATOMS: atom_id res chain seq x y z
N MET A 1 13.08 5.77 -4.95
CA MET A 1 11.72 5.74 -4.39
C MET A 1 11.20 7.16 -4.49
N ALA A 2 9.96 7.39 -4.94
CA ALA A 2 9.40 8.74 -4.94
C ALA A 2 9.18 9.18 -3.49
N ASP A 3 9.55 10.42 -3.18
CA ASP A 3 9.36 11.04 -1.88
C ASP A 3 7.88 11.00 -1.47
N LYS A 4 7.62 10.81 -0.18
CA LYS A 4 6.24 10.73 0.34
C LYS A 4 5.66 12.14 0.48
N PRO A 5 4.34 12.32 0.33
CA PRO A 5 3.73 13.63 0.56
C PRO A 5 4.04 14.21 1.95
N THR A 6 4.26 13.37 2.97
CA THR A 6 4.65 13.79 4.31
C THR A 6 6.03 14.46 4.37
N GLU A 7 6.96 14.08 3.48
CA GLU A 7 8.27 14.72 3.33
C GLU A 7 8.16 16.13 2.70
N HIS A 8 7.04 16.40 2.02
CA HIS A 8 6.69 17.72 1.47
C HIS A 8 5.73 18.52 2.38
N GLY A 9 5.58 18.13 3.66
CA GLY A 9 4.78 18.85 4.65
C GLY A 9 3.27 18.58 4.61
N PHE A 10 2.81 17.57 3.85
CA PHE A 10 1.39 17.19 3.84
C PHE A 10 1.04 16.24 5.00
N PRO A 11 -0.19 16.29 5.54
CA PRO A 11 -0.57 15.55 6.75
C PRO A 11 -0.73 14.04 6.56
N THR A 12 -0.72 13.53 5.32
CA THR A 12 -0.94 12.11 5.02
C THR A 12 -0.11 11.67 3.82
N ASP A 13 0.21 10.37 3.75
CA ASP A 13 0.99 9.77 2.65
C ASP A 13 0.24 9.64 1.30
N LEU A 14 -0.92 10.28 1.14
CA LEU A 14 -1.73 10.19 -0.07
C LEU A 14 -1.42 11.32 -1.06
N TRP A 15 -0.99 10.98 -2.27
CA TRP A 15 -0.93 11.96 -3.36
C TRP A 15 -2.34 12.29 -3.88
N THR A 16 -2.66 13.59 -3.96
CA THR A 16 -3.92 14.10 -4.51
C THR A 16 -3.63 15.15 -5.58
N GLY A 17 -4.56 15.37 -6.51
CA GLY A 17 -4.44 16.40 -7.55
C GLY A 17 -4.07 17.78 -7.01
N PRO A 18 -4.72 18.29 -5.94
CA PRO A 18 -4.36 19.56 -5.33
C PRO A 18 -2.94 19.60 -4.75
N ARG A 19 -2.48 18.52 -4.12
CA ARG A 19 -1.10 18.44 -3.57
C ARG A 19 -0.05 18.44 -4.67
N LEU A 20 -0.31 17.71 -5.75
CA LEU A 20 0.54 17.72 -6.93
C LEU A 20 0.57 19.09 -7.60
N ALA A 21 -0.59 19.75 -7.75
CA ALA A 21 -0.64 21.11 -8.30
C ALA A 21 0.11 22.12 -7.43
N HIS A 22 0.00 22.00 -6.09
CA HIS A 22 0.77 22.82 -5.15
C HIS A 22 2.28 22.62 -5.32
N MET A 23 2.74 21.36 -5.38
CA MET A 23 4.15 21.04 -5.57
C MET A 23 4.68 21.57 -6.90
N ILE A 24 3.94 21.38 -7.99
CA ILE A 24 4.31 21.90 -9.32
C ILE A 24 4.42 23.42 -9.31
N ARG A 25 3.53 24.10 -8.59
CA ARG A 25 3.61 25.56 -8.43
C ARG A 25 4.86 25.98 -7.65
N GLN A 26 5.23 25.27 -6.59
CA GLN A 26 6.42 25.59 -5.79
C GLN A 26 7.72 25.36 -6.57
N GLU A 27 7.81 24.25 -7.31
CA GLU A 27 9.05 23.83 -7.97
C GLU A 27 9.22 24.50 -9.35
N PHE A 28 8.14 24.66 -10.10
CA PHE A 28 8.18 25.16 -11.48
C PHE A 28 7.52 26.53 -11.66
N SER A 29 6.92 27.12 -10.63
CA SER A 29 6.16 28.38 -10.73
C SER A 29 5.01 28.34 -11.75
N ILE A 30 4.47 27.15 -12.02
CA ILE A 30 3.35 26.94 -12.95
C ILE A 30 2.06 26.69 -12.17
N GLU A 31 1.00 27.43 -12.51
CA GLU A 31 -0.33 27.20 -11.95
C GLU A 31 -1.11 26.21 -12.82
N LEU A 32 -1.46 25.06 -12.24
CA LEU A 32 -2.24 24.02 -12.89
C LEU A 32 -3.57 23.82 -12.18
N ASN A 33 -4.64 23.67 -12.96
CA ASN A 33 -5.93 23.25 -12.42
C ASN A 33 -5.83 21.80 -11.90
N PRO A 34 -6.10 21.52 -10.62
CA PRO A 34 -5.97 20.18 -10.03
C PRO A 34 -6.82 19.11 -10.71
N MET A 35 -8.00 19.46 -11.20
CA MET A 35 -8.90 18.54 -11.91
C MET A 35 -8.31 18.15 -13.25
N TYR A 36 -7.84 19.14 -14.02
CA TYR A 36 -7.19 18.90 -15.31
C TYR A 36 -5.92 18.06 -15.14
N LEU A 37 -5.07 18.39 -14.16
CA LEU A 37 -3.86 17.63 -13.85
C LEU A 37 -4.18 16.16 -13.54
N THR A 38 -5.20 15.91 -12.72
CA THR A 38 -5.61 14.54 -12.37
C THR A 38 -6.06 13.75 -13.60
N VAL A 39 -6.83 14.37 -14.51
CA VAL A 39 -7.26 13.74 -15.77
C VAL A 39 -6.07 13.50 -16.70
N TRP A 40 -5.18 14.49 -16.83
CA TRP A 40 -3.98 14.44 -17.66
C TRP A 40 -3.02 13.32 -17.23
N LEU A 41 -2.85 13.14 -15.92
CA LEU A 41 -2.06 12.07 -15.31
C LEU A 41 -2.69 10.70 -15.55
N ARG A 42 -4.00 10.55 -15.31
CA ARG A 42 -4.73 9.29 -15.56
C ARG A 42 -4.63 8.83 -17.01
N ARG A 43 -4.73 9.75 -17.97
CA ARG A 43 -4.56 9.44 -19.42
C ARG A 43 -3.18 8.89 -19.76
N ARG A 44 -2.17 9.15 -18.92
CA ARG A 44 -0.78 8.66 -19.07
C ARG A 44 -0.47 7.45 -18.18
N GLY A 45 -1.50 6.82 -17.61
CA GLY A 45 -1.35 5.64 -16.76
C GLY A 45 -0.97 5.92 -15.31
N PHE A 46 -0.87 7.19 -14.91
CA PHE A 46 -0.66 7.54 -13.49
C PHE A 46 -1.97 7.42 -12.73
N THR A 47 -2.03 6.46 -11.81
CA THR A 47 -3.15 6.28 -10.89
C THR A 47 -2.80 6.83 -9.51
N PRO A 48 -3.78 7.31 -8.72
CA PRO A 48 -3.53 7.70 -7.34
C PRO A 48 -2.96 6.51 -6.55
N GLN A 49 -1.73 6.64 -6.08
CA GLN A 49 -1.07 5.59 -5.30
C GLN A 49 -1.60 5.65 -3.87
N ARG A 50 -2.40 4.65 -3.49
CA ARG A 50 -2.85 4.50 -2.10
C ARG A 50 -1.74 3.80 -1.31
N PRO A 51 -1.35 4.34 -0.13
CA PRO A 51 -0.45 3.61 0.75
C PRO A 51 -1.10 2.27 1.11
N ARG A 52 -0.27 1.22 1.22
CA ARG A 52 -0.73 -0.10 1.62
C ARG A 52 -1.39 0.02 2.99
N ARG A 53 -2.64 -0.44 3.12
CA ARG A 53 -3.34 -0.46 4.41
C ARG A 53 -2.67 -1.48 5.32
N ILE A 54 -1.88 -1.01 6.27
CA ILE A 54 -1.23 -1.84 7.29
C ILE A 54 -2.09 -1.74 8.56
N PRO A 55 -2.55 -2.88 9.13
CA PRO A 55 -3.21 -2.89 10.42
C PRO A 55 -2.30 -2.32 11.52
N ARG A 56 -2.85 -1.57 12.47
CA ARG A 56 -2.09 -1.01 13.59
C ARG A 56 -1.47 -2.10 14.47
N GLU A 57 -2.18 -3.21 14.62
CA GLU A 57 -1.78 -4.38 15.41
C GLU A 57 -0.80 -5.29 14.66
N ARG A 58 -0.39 -4.93 13.44
CA ARG A 58 0.51 -5.77 12.65
C ARG A 58 1.90 -5.80 13.28
N ASP A 59 2.20 -6.92 13.92
CA ASP A 59 3.54 -7.24 14.42
C ASP A 59 4.30 -8.10 13.38
N PRO A 60 5.34 -7.54 12.72
CA PRO A 60 6.11 -8.28 11.73
C PRO A 60 6.88 -9.46 12.33
N GLU A 61 7.31 -9.39 13.60
CA GLU A 61 8.01 -10.48 14.27
C GLU A 61 7.06 -11.63 14.58
N ALA A 62 5.88 -11.33 15.14
CA ALA A 62 4.85 -12.35 15.40
C ALA A 62 4.40 -13.04 14.10
N ILE A 63 4.26 -12.28 13.01
CA ILE A 63 3.93 -12.84 11.69
C ILE A 63 5.04 -13.77 11.19
N ALA A 64 6.31 -13.35 11.32
CA ALA A 64 7.45 -14.16 10.89
C ALA A 64 7.56 -15.46 11.70
N ALA A 65 7.41 -15.37 13.03
CA ALA A 65 7.40 -16.53 13.91
C ALA A 65 6.29 -17.51 13.53
N TRP A 66 5.05 -17.04 13.38
CA TRP A 66 3.91 -17.88 13.02
C TRP A 66 4.06 -18.56 11.64
N LEU A 67 4.62 -17.84 10.66
CA LEU A 67 4.91 -18.39 9.32
C LEU A 67 5.97 -19.51 9.38
N ALA A 68 6.92 -19.44 10.31
CA ALA A 68 7.95 -20.46 10.48
C ALA A 68 7.45 -21.69 11.25
N SER A 69 6.65 -21.50 12.30
CA SER A 69 6.21 -22.58 13.20
C SER A 69 4.87 -23.19 12.82
N ASP A 70 3.84 -22.36 12.76
CA ASP A 70 2.45 -22.80 12.74
C ASP A 70 1.96 -23.08 11.34
N TRP A 71 2.40 -22.28 10.38
CA TRP A 71 1.99 -22.45 8.99
C TRP A 71 2.36 -23.84 8.42
N PRO A 72 3.59 -24.36 8.60
CA PRO A 72 3.91 -25.73 8.17
C PRO A 72 3.11 -26.81 8.92
N ARG A 73 2.87 -26.62 10.22
CA ARG A 73 2.08 -27.54 11.06
C ARG A 73 0.63 -27.63 10.58
N ILE A 74 0.00 -26.48 10.29
CA ILE A 74 -1.38 -26.39 9.82
C ILE A 74 -1.52 -26.91 8.38
N LYS A 75 -0.54 -26.63 7.51
CA LYS A 75 -0.56 -27.06 6.11
C LYS A 75 -0.37 -28.56 5.94
N LYS A 76 0.20 -29.26 6.92
CA LYS A 76 0.31 -30.72 6.92
C LYS A 76 -1.10 -31.29 7.04
N LYS A 77 -1.66 -31.83 5.95
CA LYS A 77 -2.91 -32.60 6.00
C LYS A 77 -2.77 -33.66 7.10
N PRO A 78 -3.77 -33.88 7.98
CA PRO A 78 -3.75 -35.06 8.83
C PRO A 78 -3.59 -36.26 7.89
N GLY A 79 -2.54 -37.05 8.10
CA GLY A 79 -2.31 -38.27 7.33
C GLY A 79 -3.59 -39.09 7.37
N GLY A 80 -4.05 -39.53 6.20
CA GLY A 80 -5.37 -40.12 6.02
C GLY A 80 -5.71 -41.06 7.17
N SER A 81 -6.81 -40.79 7.85
CA SER A 81 -7.36 -41.76 8.80
C SER A 81 -7.67 -43.01 7.99
N THR A 82 -6.89 -44.08 8.21
CA THR A 82 -7.34 -45.41 7.82
C THR A 82 -8.69 -45.61 8.52
N PRO A 83 -9.80 -45.85 7.79
CA PRO A 83 -11.04 -46.17 8.44
C PRO A 83 -10.83 -47.50 9.17
N ILE A 84 -10.97 -47.48 10.48
CA ILE A 84 -11.06 -48.70 11.29
C ILE A 84 -12.44 -49.27 10.95
N SER A 85 -12.48 -50.18 9.98
CA SER A 85 -13.66 -50.99 9.73
C SER A 85 -13.70 -52.15 10.74
N PRO A 86 -14.88 -52.47 11.31
CA PRO A 86 -15.08 -53.65 12.16
C PRO A 86 -14.99 -54.97 11.37
#